data_AF-A0A6N2CXC3-F1
#
_entry.id   AF-A0A6N2CXC3-F1
#
_cell.length_a   1.000
_cell.length_b   1.000
_cell.length_c   1.000
_cell.angle_alpha   90.00
_cell.angle_beta   90.00
_cell.angle_gamma   90.00
#
_symmetry.space_group_name_H-M   'P 1'
#
loop_
_entity.id
_entity.type
_entity.pdbx_description
1 polymer ?
#
loop_
_entity_poly.entity_id
_entity_poly.type
_entity_poly.pdbx_seq_one_letter_code
_entity_poly.pdbx_strand_id
1 'polypeptide(L)'
;MKSIFSIFFFLLFLLSSMTAQDALDLKREADALYRLEKFDRAEELYRQSLELDSRPETLFNLGNAIFNQGRHEEAAQFFSQARDAFSERGNKSDAAHNLGNTFFEKKELEQALNAYRESLIHNPGNEDARNNFLLAKELMQMMPPQPQQDQGDEGEEGDQPPPDMAPEGSETIAEQENGQDEGEEVHSEGIVDGGDEDDQTIESRPEESVESDIPELDSDLTMLEQLLDLAEEEDQRTQRKMNEERRQPSQKLRDW
;
A
#
# COMPACT_ATOMS: atom_id res chain seq x y z
N MET A 1 22.62 5.27 45.57
CA MET A 1 21.93 4.52 44.50
C MET A 1 20.89 5.37 43.77
N LYS A 2 19.76 5.77 44.38
CA LYS A 2 18.70 6.58 43.70
C LYS A 2 19.24 7.76 42.87
N SER A 3 20.11 8.61 43.44
CA SER A 3 20.69 9.76 42.74
C SER A 3 21.59 9.41 41.56
N ILE A 4 22.26 8.25 41.58
CA ILE A 4 23.11 7.79 40.47
C ILE A 4 22.23 7.34 39.31
N PHE A 5 21.13 6.64 39.60
CA PHE A 5 20.13 6.27 38.59
C PHE A 5 19.49 7.51 37.96
N SER A 6 19.15 8.54 38.75
CA SER A 6 18.66 9.82 38.22
C SER A 6 19.69 10.55 37.36
N ILE A 7 20.97 10.56 37.73
CA ILE A 7 22.04 11.17 36.90
C ILE A 7 22.23 10.39 35.59
N PHE A 8 22.18 9.06 35.62
CA PHE A 8 22.25 8.22 34.44
C PHE A 8 21.06 8.43 33.50
N PHE A 9 19.83 8.48 34.04
CA PHE A 9 18.62 8.79 33.26
C PHE A 9 18.66 10.21 32.66
N PHE A 10 19.19 11.18 33.41
CA PHE A 10 19.38 12.56 32.94
C PHE A 10 20.44 12.66 31.84
N LEU A 11 21.54 11.90 31.94
CA LEU A 11 22.56 11.82 30.89
C LEU A 11 22.01 11.16 29.62
N LEU A 12 21.28 10.04 29.74
CA LEU A 12 20.62 9.40 28.58
C LEU A 12 19.63 10.36 27.90
N PHE A 13 18.80 11.06 28.69
CA PHE A 13 17.87 12.07 28.18
C PHE A 13 18.60 13.20 27.43
N LEU A 14 19.74 13.68 27.95
CA LEU A 14 20.55 14.69 27.26
C LEU A 14 21.13 14.17 25.93
N LEU A 15 21.66 12.95 25.88
CA LEU A 15 22.18 12.38 24.62
C LEU A 15 21.08 12.27 23.56
N SER A 16 19.91 11.71 23.90
CA SER A 16 18.77 11.61 22.99
C SER A 16 18.19 12.97 22.57
N SER A 17 18.31 14.00 23.42
CA SER A 17 17.87 15.36 23.09
C SER A 17 18.79 16.03 22.07
N MET A 18 20.09 15.69 22.03
CA MET A 18 21.01 16.27 21.05
C MET A 18 20.79 15.69 19.65
N THR A 19 20.63 14.36 19.52
CA THR A 19 20.40 13.72 18.22
C THR A 19 19.11 14.21 17.55
N ALA A 20 18.03 14.39 18.33
CA ALA A 20 16.78 14.94 17.83
C ALA A 20 16.87 16.41 17.40
N GLN A 21 17.77 17.20 18.01
CA GLN A 21 18.01 18.59 17.62
C GLN A 21 18.82 18.66 16.30
N ASP A 22 19.88 17.87 16.18
CA ASP A 22 20.70 17.78 14.96
C ASP A 22 19.86 17.29 13.77
N ALA A 23 18.98 16.29 13.97
CA ALA A 23 18.02 15.84 12.97
C ALA A 23 17.11 16.97 12.47
N LEU A 24 16.57 17.78 13.39
CA LEU A 24 15.67 18.87 13.06
C LEU A 24 16.38 20.01 12.29
N ASP A 25 17.66 20.26 12.57
CA ASP A 25 18.45 21.26 11.86
C ASP A 25 18.83 20.79 10.43
N LEU A 26 19.17 19.51 10.25
CA LEU A 26 19.30 18.89 8.91
C LEU A 26 18.00 19.00 8.11
N LYS A 27 16.85 18.67 8.72
CA LYS A 27 15.52 18.83 8.09
C LYS A 27 15.26 20.28 7.69
N ARG A 28 15.61 21.27 8.52
CA ARG A 28 15.40 22.70 8.22
C ARG A 28 16.23 23.18 7.02
N GLU A 29 17.46 22.69 6.91
CA GLU A 29 18.32 22.97 5.74
C GLU A 29 17.78 22.28 4.49
N ALA A 30 17.35 21.02 4.60
CA ALA A 30 16.67 20.28 3.52
C ALA A 30 15.39 20.99 3.04
N ASP A 31 14.54 21.46 3.97
CA ASP A 31 13.34 22.25 3.68
C ASP A 31 13.70 23.55 2.91
N ALA A 32 14.87 24.15 3.20
CA ALA A 32 15.34 25.35 2.51
C ALA A 32 15.90 25.05 1.11
N LEU A 33 16.61 23.92 0.94
CA LEU A 33 17.08 23.45 -0.36
C LEU A 33 15.91 23.04 -1.28
N TYR A 34 14.89 22.40 -0.72
CA TYR A 34 13.65 22.05 -1.42
C TYR A 34 12.93 23.31 -1.96
N ARG A 35 12.79 24.36 -1.14
CA ARG A 35 12.26 25.67 -1.58
C ARG A 35 13.12 26.40 -2.63
N LEU A 36 14.36 25.94 -2.85
CA LEU A 36 15.26 26.42 -3.89
C LEU A 36 15.34 25.44 -5.08
N GLU A 37 14.43 24.47 -5.15
CA GLU A 37 14.34 23.43 -6.21
C GLU A 37 15.60 22.55 -6.31
N LYS A 38 16.43 22.50 -5.26
CA LYS A 38 17.64 21.68 -5.18
C LYS A 38 17.33 20.31 -4.63
N PHE A 39 16.46 19.57 -5.33
CA PHE A 39 15.85 18.34 -4.83
C PHE A 39 16.88 17.27 -4.41
N ASP A 40 17.92 17.03 -5.21
CA ASP A 40 18.99 16.05 -4.90
C ASP A 40 19.66 16.32 -3.54
N ARG A 41 19.90 17.61 -3.22
CA ARG A 41 20.54 18.02 -1.96
C ARG A 41 19.56 18.09 -0.80
N ALA A 42 18.29 18.37 -1.08
CA ALA A 42 17.24 18.26 -0.07
C ALA A 42 17.07 16.79 0.35
N GLU A 43 17.03 15.86 -0.60
CA GLU A 43 16.99 14.42 -0.34
C GLU A 43 18.17 13.95 0.54
N GLU A 44 19.41 14.31 0.17
CA GLU A 44 20.61 13.93 0.92
C GLU A 44 20.50 14.32 2.41
N LEU A 45 20.04 15.54 2.69
CA LEU A 45 19.87 16.02 4.07
C LEU A 45 18.61 15.46 4.77
N TYR A 46 17.52 15.18 4.05
CA TYR A 46 16.37 14.49 4.63
C TYR A 46 16.72 13.04 5.03
N ARG A 47 17.54 12.32 4.24
CA ARG A 47 18.02 10.98 4.60
C ARG A 47 18.89 11.02 5.85
N GLN A 48 19.86 11.94 5.92
CA GLN A 48 20.66 12.14 7.13
C GLN A 48 19.80 12.54 8.34
N SER A 49 18.74 13.33 8.16
CA SER A 49 17.78 13.63 9.22
C SER A 49 17.05 12.37 9.71
N LEU A 50 16.65 11.45 8.82
CA LEU A 50 15.95 10.21 9.17
C LEU A 50 16.86 9.18 9.84
N GLU A 51 18.16 9.18 9.54
CA GLU A 51 19.17 8.37 10.25
C GLU A 51 19.29 8.76 11.73
N LEU A 52 19.02 10.03 12.06
CA LEU A 52 19.07 10.56 13.44
C LEU A 52 17.71 10.54 14.16
N ASP A 53 16.61 10.83 13.46
CA ASP A 53 15.24 10.83 14.00
C ASP A 53 14.21 10.52 12.88
N SER A 54 13.55 9.36 12.99
CA SER A 54 12.60 8.85 11.98
C SER A 54 11.23 9.53 12.11
N ARG A 55 11.14 10.79 11.65
CA ARG A 55 9.92 11.62 11.73
C ARG A 55 9.04 11.51 10.49
N PRO A 56 7.70 11.42 10.63
CA PRO A 56 6.80 11.31 9.50
C PRO A 56 6.78 12.57 8.63
N GLU A 57 7.00 13.76 9.19
CA GLU A 57 7.16 15.00 8.40
C GLU A 57 8.40 14.96 7.50
N THR A 58 9.47 14.30 7.95
CA THR A 58 10.71 14.15 7.17
C THR A 58 10.53 13.08 6.09
N LEU A 59 9.83 11.98 6.36
CA LEU A 59 9.45 10.98 5.36
C LEU A 59 8.59 11.60 4.24
N PHE A 60 7.57 12.38 4.60
CA PHE A 60 6.72 13.09 3.64
C PHE A 60 7.53 14.08 2.77
N ASN A 61 8.40 14.88 3.39
CA ASN A 61 9.23 15.85 2.66
C ASN A 61 10.30 15.19 1.78
N LEU A 62 10.83 14.02 2.18
CA LEU A 62 11.71 13.20 1.35
C LEU A 62 10.95 12.65 0.13
N GLY A 63 9.75 12.10 0.33
CA GLY A 63 8.86 11.69 -0.76
C GLY A 63 8.60 12.81 -1.76
N ASN A 64 8.33 14.03 -1.27
CA ASN A 64 8.18 15.23 -2.12
C ASN A 64 9.45 15.53 -2.92
N ALA A 65 10.64 15.49 -2.30
CA ALA A 65 11.91 15.75 -3.00
C ALA A 65 12.21 14.70 -4.09
N ILE A 66 11.89 13.44 -3.84
CA ILE A 66 12.09 12.32 -4.78
C ILE A 66 11.04 12.37 -5.91
N PHE A 67 9.78 12.71 -5.60
CA PHE A 67 8.73 12.91 -6.60
C PHE A 67 9.10 13.99 -7.63
N ASN A 68 9.64 15.14 -7.17
CA ASN A 68 10.07 16.23 -8.05
C ASN A 68 11.30 15.87 -8.92
N GLN A 69 12.03 14.79 -8.60
CA GLN A 69 13.07 14.23 -9.47
C GLN A 69 12.53 13.22 -10.50
N GLY A 70 11.22 12.93 -10.50
CA GLY A 70 10.60 11.90 -11.34
C GLY A 70 10.80 10.46 -10.86
N ARG A 71 11.35 10.25 -9.66
CA ARG A 71 11.58 8.92 -9.06
C ARG A 71 10.32 8.40 -8.36
N HIS A 72 9.23 8.30 -9.12
CA HIS A 72 7.88 8.07 -8.59
C HIS A 72 7.76 6.75 -7.79
N GLU A 73 8.39 5.66 -8.22
CA GLU A 73 8.37 4.38 -7.47
C GLU A 73 8.82 4.54 -6.01
N GLU A 74 9.95 5.23 -5.82
CA GLU A 74 10.54 5.43 -4.52
C GLU A 74 9.79 6.50 -3.70
N ALA A 75 9.25 7.53 -4.37
CA ALA A 75 8.39 8.52 -3.72
C ALA A 75 7.15 7.86 -3.09
N ALA A 76 6.53 6.89 -3.79
CA ALA A 76 5.38 6.15 -3.28
C ALA A 76 5.71 5.40 -1.97
N GLN A 77 6.89 4.79 -1.88
CA GLN A 77 7.36 4.11 -0.66
C GLN A 77 7.46 5.08 0.53
N PHE A 78 7.98 6.29 0.32
CA PHE A 78 8.11 7.30 1.38
C PHE A 78 6.77 7.95 1.76
N PHE A 79 5.87 8.19 0.81
CA PHE A 79 4.51 8.67 1.11
C PHE A 79 3.68 7.63 1.86
N SER A 80 3.78 6.36 1.51
CA SER A 80 3.14 5.25 2.25
C SER A 80 3.63 5.18 3.69
N GLN A 81 4.96 5.17 3.91
CA GLN A 81 5.56 5.21 5.25
C GLN A 81 5.12 6.44 6.06
N ALA A 82 5.05 7.62 5.43
CA ALA A 82 4.59 8.84 6.08
C ALA A 82 3.11 8.76 6.50
N ARG A 83 2.21 8.31 5.60
CA ARG A 83 0.78 8.08 5.87
C ARG A 83 0.58 7.17 7.09
N ASP A 84 1.37 6.10 7.17
CA ASP A 84 1.24 5.10 8.24
C ASP A 84 1.77 5.62 9.57
N ALA A 85 2.88 6.38 9.55
CA ALA A 85 3.53 6.95 10.73
C ALA A 85 2.89 8.25 11.26
N PHE A 86 2.09 8.97 10.49
CA PHE A 86 1.37 10.15 10.99
C PHE A 86 0.28 9.79 12.01
N SER A 87 0.12 10.59 13.06
CA SER A 87 -1.03 10.48 13.99
C SER A 87 -2.24 11.31 13.55
N GLU A 88 -1.98 12.48 12.96
CA GLU A 88 -3.02 13.45 12.60
C GLU A 88 -3.70 13.09 11.27
N ARG A 89 -5.04 13.08 11.25
CA ARG A 89 -5.83 12.75 10.05
C ARG A 89 -5.55 13.67 8.87
N GLY A 90 -5.27 14.95 9.11
CA GLY A 90 -4.88 15.90 8.05
C GLY A 90 -3.62 15.41 7.33
N ASN A 91 -2.53 15.21 8.06
CA ASN A 91 -1.26 14.74 7.49
C ASN A 91 -1.38 13.36 6.83
N LYS A 92 -2.23 12.45 7.36
CA LYS A 92 -2.54 11.18 6.67
C LYS A 92 -3.22 11.41 5.32
N SER A 93 -4.15 12.35 5.26
CA SER A 93 -4.82 12.75 4.01
C SER A 93 -3.83 13.30 2.99
N ASP A 94 -2.93 14.20 3.42
CA ASP A 94 -1.93 14.81 2.54
C ASP A 94 -0.93 13.77 2.01
N ALA A 95 -0.48 12.84 2.86
CA ALA A 95 0.40 11.74 2.45
C ALA A 95 -0.28 10.77 1.47
N ALA A 96 -1.54 10.40 1.72
CA ALA A 96 -2.32 9.55 0.81
C ALA A 96 -2.66 10.27 -0.51
N HIS A 97 -2.87 11.59 -0.49
CA HIS A 97 -3.05 12.40 -1.71
C HIS A 97 -1.79 12.38 -2.58
N ASN A 98 -0.61 12.61 -1.98
CA ASN A 98 0.65 12.57 -2.72
C ASN A 98 1.03 11.16 -3.19
N LEU A 99 0.65 10.11 -2.44
CA LEU A 99 0.72 8.73 -2.92
C LEU A 99 -0.15 8.53 -4.18
N GLY A 100 -1.38 9.06 -4.18
CA GLY A 100 -2.26 9.05 -5.35
C GLY A 100 -1.70 9.82 -6.55
N ASN A 101 -1.15 11.02 -6.32
CA ASN A 101 -0.46 11.81 -7.34
C ASN A 101 0.71 11.03 -7.95
N THR A 102 1.42 10.26 -7.13
CA THR A 102 2.56 9.44 -7.54
C THR A 102 2.14 8.28 -8.45
N PHE A 103 1.08 7.55 -8.08
CA PHE A 103 0.52 6.51 -8.94
C PHE A 103 -0.11 7.07 -10.23
N PHE A 104 -0.72 8.25 -10.16
CA PHE A 104 -1.28 8.94 -11.32
C PHE A 104 -0.22 9.33 -12.36
N GLU A 105 0.96 9.80 -11.91
CA GLU A 105 2.08 10.05 -12.82
C GLU A 105 2.60 8.75 -13.48
N LYS A 106 2.67 7.66 -12.70
CA LYS A 106 2.99 6.30 -13.21
C LYS A 106 1.92 5.71 -14.15
N LYS A 107 0.74 6.34 -14.30
CA LYS A 107 -0.46 5.83 -15.00
C LYS A 107 -1.07 4.57 -14.37
N GLU A 108 -0.75 4.33 -13.11
CA GLU A 108 -1.33 3.31 -12.23
C GLU A 108 -2.66 3.84 -11.65
N LEU A 109 -3.67 3.98 -12.51
CA LEU A 109 -4.90 4.70 -12.19
C LEU A 109 -5.72 4.05 -11.07
N GLU A 110 -5.68 2.71 -10.96
CA GLU A 110 -6.37 1.97 -9.90
C GLU A 110 -5.73 2.21 -8.53
N GLN A 111 -4.40 2.14 -8.43
CA GLN A 111 -3.68 2.51 -7.21
C GLN A 111 -3.85 4.00 -6.87
N ALA A 112 -3.91 4.88 -7.88
CA ALA A 112 -4.17 6.30 -7.69
C ALA A 112 -5.55 6.55 -7.06
N LEU A 113 -6.61 5.94 -7.61
CA LEU A 113 -7.97 6.01 -7.07
C LEU A 113 -8.04 5.53 -5.63
N ASN A 114 -7.40 4.40 -5.31
CA ASN A 114 -7.35 3.86 -3.96
C ASN A 114 -6.66 4.82 -2.96
N ALA A 115 -5.54 5.42 -3.33
CA ALA A 115 -4.83 6.37 -2.49
C ALA A 115 -5.58 7.71 -2.31
N TYR A 116 -6.23 8.23 -3.36
CA TYR A 116 -7.12 9.39 -3.23
C TYR A 116 -8.36 9.09 -2.37
N ARG A 117 -8.92 7.89 -2.45
CA ARG A 117 -10.00 7.43 -1.57
C ARG A 117 -9.55 7.42 -0.11
N GLU A 118 -8.39 6.86 0.21
CA GLU A 118 -7.80 6.92 1.56
C GLU A 118 -7.60 8.36 2.04
N SER A 119 -7.15 9.24 1.15
CA SER A 119 -7.01 10.67 1.45
C SER A 119 -8.35 11.31 1.87
N LEU A 120 -9.44 10.99 1.16
CA LEU A 120 -10.79 11.47 1.44
C LEU A 120 -11.42 10.81 2.67
N ILE A 121 -11.11 9.54 2.96
CA ILE A 121 -11.47 8.87 4.22
C ILE A 121 -10.81 9.60 5.40
N HIS A 122 -9.56 10.04 5.27
CA HIS A 122 -8.89 10.79 6.32
C HIS A 122 -9.38 12.24 6.44
N ASN A 123 -9.60 12.94 5.33
CA ASN A 123 -10.17 14.30 5.27
C ASN A 123 -11.17 14.44 4.09
N PRO A 124 -12.49 14.34 4.33
CA PRO A 124 -13.51 14.49 3.28
C PRO A 124 -13.57 15.87 2.61
N GLY A 125 -12.95 16.88 3.25
CA GLY A 125 -12.81 18.24 2.73
C GLY A 125 -11.51 18.49 1.95
N ASN A 126 -10.74 17.46 1.60
CA ASN A 126 -9.60 17.59 0.71
C ASN A 126 -10.09 17.74 -0.75
N GLU A 127 -10.27 18.99 -1.19
CA GLU A 127 -10.73 19.33 -2.54
C GLU A 127 -9.74 18.87 -3.63
N ASP A 128 -8.43 18.94 -3.38
CA ASP A 128 -7.41 18.50 -4.33
C ASP A 128 -7.44 16.97 -4.54
N ALA A 129 -7.59 16.19 -3.47
CA ALA A 129 -7.78 14.74 -3.56
C ALA A 129 -9.09 14.36 -4.26
N ARG A 130 -10.17 15.14 -4.03
CA ARG A 130 -11.45 14.97 -4.73
C ARG A 130 -11.31 15.19 -6.23
N ASN A 131 -10.71 16.31 -6.63
CA ASN A 131 -10.52 16.67 -8.04
C ASN A 131 -9.63 15.63 -8.75
N ASN A 132 -8.55 15.19 -8.11
CA ASN A 132 -7.64 14.20 -8.70
C ASN A 132 -8.25 12.79 -8.75
N PHE A 133 -9.10 12.41 -7.79
CA PHE A 133 -9.90 11.18 -7.85
C PHE A 133 -10.83 11.18 -9.07
N LEU A 134 -11.61 12.25 -9.27
CA LEU A 134 -12.53 12.37 -10.40
C LEU A 134 -11.78 12.32 -11.74
N LEU A 135 -10.63 13.02 -11.85
CA LEU A 135 -9.78 12.97 -13.05
C LEU A 135 -9.22 11.56 -13.31
N ALA A 136 -8.76 10.85 -12.28
CA ALA A 136 -8.28 9.47 -12.42
C ALA A 136 -9.41 8.52 -12.86
N LYS A 137 -10.63 8.70 -12.31
CA LYS A 137 -11.83 7.93 -12.66
C LYS A 137 -12.22 8.13 -14.12
N GLU A 138 -12.28 9.39 -14.58
CA GLU A 138 -12.56 9.73 -15.98
C GLU A 138 -11.52 9.12 -16.94
N LEU A 139 -10.22 9.27 -16.63
CA LEU A 139 -9.15 8.71 -17.45
C LEU A 139 -9.18 7.17 -17.49
N MET A 140 -9.51 6.50 -16.38
CA MET A 140 -9.65 5.04 -16.33
C MET A 140 -10.87 4.54 -17.13
N GLN A 141 -11.93 5.33 -17.25
CA GLN A 141 -13.06 5.02 -18.13
C GLN A 141 -12.75 5.26 -19.62
N MET A 142 -11.91 6.25 -19.93
CA MET A 142 -11.49 6.55 -21.30
C MET A 142 -10.40 5.61 -21.83
N MET A 143 -9.57 5.04 -20.96
CA MET A 143 -8.58 4.03 -21.30
C MET A 143 -9.20 2.64 -21.04
N PRO A 144 -9.61 1.87 -22.08
CA PRO A 144 -10.08 0.51 -21.85
C PRO A 144 -8.97 -0.27 -21.13
N PRO A 145 -9.31 -1.16 -20.18
CA PRO A 145 -8.33 -1.82 -19.34
C PRO A 145 -7.28 -2.48 -20.22
N GLN A 146 -6.03 -2.03 -20.08
CA GLN A 146 -4.90 -2.76 -20.63
C GLN A 146 -4.99 -4.18 -20.05
N PRO A 147 -4.83 -5.24 -20.85
CA PRO A 147 -4.70 -6.57 -20.28
C PRO A 147 -3.58 -6.47 -19.26
N GLN A 148 -3.88 -6.81 -18.01
CA GLN A 148 -2.89 -6.75 -16.93
C GLN A 148 -1.66 -7.48 -17.43
N GLN A 149 -0.51 -6.79 -17.39
CA GLN A 149 0.75 -7.49 -17.42
C GLN A 149 0.79 -8.23 -16.09
N ASP A 150 0.21 -9.42 -16.14
CA ASP A 150 0.48 -10.52 -15.23
C ASP A 150 2.00 -10.53 -15.09
N GLN A 151 2.49 -10.05 -13.95
CA GLN A 151 3.86 -10.28 -13.55
C GLN A 151 3.89 -11.74 -13.17
N GLY A 152 3.93 -12.56 -14.23
CA GLY A 152 3.91 -14.00 -14.14
C GLY A 152 4.99 -14.38 -13.15
N ASP A 153 4.53 -15.03 -12.09
CA ASP A 153 5.33 -15.74 -11.11
C ASP A 153 6.55 -16.34 -11.83
N GLU A 154 7.77 -15.93 -11.46
CA GLU A 154 9.02 -16.56 -11.95
C GLU A 154 9.18 -17.93 -11.26
N GLY A 155 8.14 -18.75 -11.38
CA GLY A 155 8.02 -20.11 -10.88
C GLY A 155 8.84 -21.05 -11.75
N GLU A 156 10.07 -21.29 -11.30
CA GLU A 156 10.86 -22.51 -11.51
C GLU A 156 10.74 -23.16 -12.91
N GLU A 157 11.52 -22.66 -13.89
CA GLU A 157 11.83 -23.44 -15.09
C GLU A 157 12.69 -24.68 -14.73
N GLY A 158 11.99 -25.75 -14.39
CA GLY A 158 12.17 -27.12 -14.88
C GLY A 158 13.58 -27.69 -15.02
N ASP A 159 13.83 -28.77 -14.27
CA ASP A 159 14.96 -29.69 -14.43
C ASP A 159 15.35 -29.94 -15.89
N GLN A 160 16.54 -29.48 -16.28
CA GLN A 160 17.23 -30.01 -17.45
C GLN A 160 17.91 -31.34 -17.06
N PRO A 161 17.51 -32.49 -17.62
CA PRO A 161 18.28 -33.71 -17.43
C PRO A 161 19.68 -33.53 -18.07
N PRO A 162 20.76 -33.99 -17.42
CA PRO A 162 22.11 -33.85 -17.97
C PRO A 162 22.24 -34.63 -19.29
N PRO A 163 22.99 -34.10 -20.28
CA PRO A 163 23.09 -34.74 -21.58
C PRO A 163 23.91 -36.03 -21.52
N ASP A 164 23.38 -37.10 -22.15
CA ASP A 164 24.06 -38.38 -22.33
C ASP A 164 25.47 -38.21 -22.92
N MET A 165 26.49 -38.68 -22.19
CA MET A 165 27.79 -39.02 -22.78
C MET A 165 27.87 -40.53 -23.02
N ALA A 166 28.02 -40.89 -24.29
CA ALA A 166 28.28 -42.26 -24.72
C ALA A 166 29.66 -42.77 -24.21
N PRO A 167 29.87 -44.10 -24.11
CA PRO A 167 30.91 -44.66 -23.24
C PRO A 167 32.26 -44.89 -23.95
N GLU A 168 33.37 -44.64 -23.23
CA GLU A 168 34.68 -45.21 -23.54
C GLU A 168 35.42 -45.68 -22.27
N GLY A 169 35.96 -46.91 -22.31
CA GLY A 169 37.29 -47.19 -21.73
C GLY A 169 37.41 -47.79 -20.31
N SER A 170 37.53 -49.13 -20.27
CA SER A 170 38.43 -49.92 -19.40
C SER A 170 38.41 -49.84 -17.86
N GLU A 171 38.10 -51.01 -17.26
CA GLU A 171 38.86 -51.70 -16.16
C GLU A 171 38.82 -51.10 -14.73
N THR A 172 38.67 -51.84 -13.60
CA THR A 172 38.55 -53.30 -13.33
C THR A 172 38.05 -53.58 -11.87
N ILE A 173 37.25 -54.65 -11.70
CA ILE A 173 37.19 -55.63 -10.57
C ILE A 173 36.79 -55.20 -9.12
N ALA A 174 35.72 -55.87 -8.60
CA ALA A 174 35.50 -56.49 -7.25
C ALA A 174 34.04 -56.25 -6.76
N GLU A 175 33.16 -57.28 -6.65
CA GLU A 175 32.83 -58.07 -5.43
C GLU A 175 32.11 -57.24 -4.32
N GLN A 176 31.04 -57.66 -3.62
CA GLN A 176 30.33 -58.96 -3.46
C GLN A 176 28.93 -58.74 -2.80
N GLU A 177 27.96 -59.67 -2.97
CA GLU A 177 26.92 -60.22 -2.02
C GLU A 177 26.19 -59.36 -0.93
N ASN A 178 25.07 -59.73 -0.28
CA ASN A 178 23.91 -60.67 -0.44
C ASN A 178 22.95 -60.53 0.80
N GLY A 179 21.71 -61.04 0.75
CA GLY A 179 20.80 -61.29 1.91
C GLY A 179 19.92 -60.09 2.35
N GLN A 180 18.60 -60.16 2.64
CA GLN A 180 17.66 -61.15 3.24
C GLN A 180 17.53 -61.13 4.79
N ASP A 181 16.38 -60.62 5.27
CA ASP A 181 15.47 -61.06 6.37
C ASP A 181 14.44 -59.92 6.55
N GLU A 182 13.10 -60.08 6.68
CA GLU A 182 12.17 -61.02 7.33
C GLU A 182 11.93 -60.85 8.85
N GLY A 183 10.65 -60.96 9.25
CA GLY A 183 10.12 -60.90 10.62
C GLY A 183 9.69 -59.51 11.14
N GLU A 184 8.62 -59.34 11.92
CA GLU A 184 7.56 -60.28 12.37
C GLU A 184 6.31 -59.46 12.81
N GLU A 185 5.12 -60.09 12.84
CA GLU A 185 3.90 -59.50 13.43
C GLU A 185 3.89 -59.59 14.98
N VAL A 186 2.94 -58.91 15.65
CA VAL A 186 1.82 -59.56 16.38
C VAL A 186 0.93 -58.55 17.14
N HIS A 187 -0.37 -58.86 17.16
CA HIS A 187 -1.52 -58.22 17.83
C HIS A 187 -1.38 -57.77 19.31
N SER A 188 -2.34 -56.96 19.79
CA SER A 188 -3.43 -57.47 20.68
C SER A 188 -4.55 -56.45 21.06
N GLU A 189 -5.79 -56.96 21.16
CA GLU A 189 -7.02 -56.52 21.90
C GLU A 189 -7.58 -55.06 21.78
N GLY A 190 -8.89 -54.76 21.74
CA GLY A 190 -10.11 -55.58 21.59
C GLY A 190 -11.12 -55.54 22.77
N ILE A 191 -12.12 -54.63 22.78
CA ILE A 191 -13.39 -54.70 23.56
C ILE A 191 -14.55 -54.04 22.77
N VAL A 192 -15.80 -54.49 23.01
CA VAL A 192 -17.07 -54.13 22.33
C VAL A 192 -18.14 -53.64 23.32
N ASP A 193 -18.90 -52.58 22.96
CA ASP A 193 -20.34 -52.29 23.26
C ASP A 193 -20.74 -50.94 22.58
N GLY A 194 -21.99 -50.52 22.33
CA GLY A 194 -23.31 -51.19 22.41
C GLY A 194 -24.50 -50.19 22.32
N GLY A 195 -25.45 -50.38 21.38
CA GLY A 195 -26.73 -49.62 21.20
C GLY A 195 -26.65 -48.40 20.26
N ASP A 196 -27.43 -48.31 19.16
CA ASP A 196 -28.88 -47.95 19.01
C ASP A 196 -29.09 -46.40 19.02
N GLU A 197 -29.88 -45.72 18.16
CA GLU A 197 -30.79 -46.05 17.04
C GLU A 197 -31.01 -44.76 16.16
N ASP A 198 -31.67 -44.88 15.00
CA ASP A 198 -32.32 -43.84 14.15
C ASP A 198 -31.48 -42.68 13.54
N ASP A 199 -31.28 -42.63 12.21
CA ASP A 199 -32.20 -42.15 11.15
C ASP A 199 -32.27 -40.60 11.00
N GLN A 200 -31.46 -40.04 10.07
CA GLN A 200 -32.00 -39.50 8.81
C GLN A 200 -30.93 -39.03 7.82
N THR A 201 -31.24 -39.22 6.53
CA THR A 201 -30.48 -38.81 5.34
C THR A 201 -30.24 -37.31 5.23
N ILE A 202 -29.09 -36.92 4.68
CA ILE A 202 -28.98 -36.16 3.40
C ILE A 202 -27.53 -36.20 2.89
N GLU A 203 -27.35 -36.47 1.60
CA GLU A 203 -26.08 -36.29 0.89
C GLU A 203 -25.80 -34.80 0.66
N SER A 204 -24.64 -34.32 1.09
CA SER A 204 -23.99 -33.14 0.50
C SER A 204 -22.47 -33.31 0.56
N ARG A 205 -21.82 -33.24 -0.60
CA ARG A 205 -20.36 -33.20 -0.76
C ARG A 205 -19.83 -31.89 -0.14
N PRO A 206 -18.70 -31.87 0.59
CA PRO A 206 -18.06 -30.61 0.93
C PRO A 206 -17.47 -30.02 -0.35
N GLU A 207 -17.89 -28.80 -0.71
CA GLU A 207 -17.15 -28.00 -1.68
C GLU A 207 -16.08 -27.21 -0.91
N GLU A 208 -14.82 -27.52 -1.21
CA GLU A 208 -13.72 -26.61 -0.88
C GLU A 208 -13.86 -25.37 -1.78
N SER A 209 -14.38 -24.29 -1.20
CA SER A 209 -14.10 -22.94 -1.69
C SER A 209 -13.16 -22.28 -0.69
N VAL A 210 -11.89 -22.17 -1.06
CA VAL A 210 -10.93 -21.30 -0.39
C VAL A 210 -11.37 -19.86 -0.66
N GLU A 211 -12.17 -19.31 0.24
CA GLU A 211 -12.52 -17.89 0.22
C GLU A 211 -11.29 -17.11 0.67
N SER A 212 -10.59 -16.52 -0.30
CA SER A 212 -9.47 -15.62 -0.04
C SER A 212 -10.00 -14.36 0.65
N ASP A 213 -9.50 -14.06 1.84
CA ASP A 213 -9.82 -12.84 2.59
C ASP A 213 -9.45 -11.57 1.79
N ILE A 214 -10.38 -11.10 0.96
CA ILE A 214 -10.38 -9.73 0.44
C ILE A 214 -11.29 -8.93 1.38
N PRO A 215 -10.73 -8.09 2.28
CA PRO A 215 -11.55 -7.35 3.24
C PRO A 215 -12.48 -6.36 2.52
N GLU A 216 -13.63 -6.04 3.16
CA GLU A 216 -14.78 -5.28 2.64
C GLU A 216 -14.46 -3.88 2.06
N LEU A 217 -13.76 -3.84 0.92
CA LEU A 217 -13.23 -2.61 0.30
C LEU A 217 -14.34 -1.74 -0.35
N ASP A 218 -15.46 -2.39 -0.70
CA ASP A 218 -16.45 -1.92 -1.67
C ASP A 218 -17.53 -1.01 -1.07
N SER A 219 -17.85 -1.19 0.22
CA SER A 219 -18.85 -0.38 0.96
C SER A 219 -18.48 1.10 0.98
N ASP A 220 -17.27 1.39 1.47
CA ASP A 220 -16.81 2.77 1.67
C ASP A 220 -16.44 3.45 0.33
N LEU A 221 -16.01 2.66 -0.65
CA LEU A 221 -15.84 3.14 -2.04
C LEU A 221 -17.19 3.57 -2.62
N THR A 222 -18.21 2.70 -2.56
CA THR A 222 -19.56 2.98 -3.06
C THR A 222 -20.19 4.20 -2.39
N MET A 223 -20.04 4.34 -1.07
CA MET A 223 -20.55 5.49 -0.32
C MET A 223 -19.82 6.79 -0.69
N LEU A 224 -18.48 6.76 -0.78
CA LEU A 224 -17.71 7.94 -1.20
C LEU A 224 -18.07 8.34 -2.64
N GLU A 225 -18.17 7.38 -3.55
CA GLU A 225 -18.53 7.61 -4.94
C GLU A 225 -19.92 8.24 -5.08
N GLN A 226 -20.92 7.72 -4.35
CA GLN A 226 -22.26 8.35 -4.27
C GLN A 226 -22.20 9.78 -3.73
N LEU A 227 -21.39 10.06 -2.71
CA LEU A 227 -21.24 11.41 -2.16
C LEU A 227 -20.52 12.38 -3.11
N LEU A 228 -19.61 11.87 -3.95
CA LEU A 228 -18.93 12.64 -4.98
C LEU A 228 -19.85 12.95 -6.17
N ASP A 229 -20.55 11.94 -6.68
CA ASP A 229 -21.52 12.09 -7.77
C ASP A 229 -22.66 13.06 -7.37
N LEU A 230 -23.15 12.98 -6.12
CA LEU A 230 -24.13 13.92 -5.56
C LEU A 230 -23.60 15.36 -5.46
N ALA A 231 -22.33 15.54 -5.08
CA ALA A 231 -21.70 16.86 -5.01
C ALA A 231 -21.53 17.47 -6.41
N GLU A 232 -21.12 16.66 -7.41
CA GLU A 232 -21.02 17.12 -8.79
C GLU A 232 -22.40 17.52 -9.35
N GLU A 233 -23.45 16.74 -9.07
CA GLU A 233 -24.82 17.11 -9.41
C GLU A 233 -25.25 18.45 -8.78
N GLU A 234 -24.90 18.71 -7.51
CA GLU A 234 -25.24 19.96 -6.83
C GLU A 234 -24.52 21.17 -7.42
N ASP A 235 -23.22 21.05 -7.73
CA ASP A 235 -22.44 22.08 -8.41
C ASP A 235 -22.98 22.36 -9.82
N GLN A 236 -23.29 21.31 -10.60
CA GLN A 236 -23.92 21.47 -11.91
C GLN A 236 -25.28 22.16 -11.80
N ARG A 237 -26.12 21.83 -10.81
CA ARG A 237 -27.42 22.49 -10.56
C ARG A 237 -27.22 23.97 -10.19
N THR A 238 -26.24 24.29 -9.37
CA THR A 238 -25.90 25.66 -8.97
C THR A 238 -25.40 26.49 -10.15
N GLN A 239 -24.52 25.92 -10.97
CA GLN A 239 -23.99 26.57 -12.17
C GLN A 239 -25.07 26.81 -13.24
N ARG A 240 -26.03 25.88 -13.39
CA ARG A 240 -27.21 26.07 -14.25
C ARG A 240 -28.06 27.26 -13.79
N LYS A 241 -28.37 27.36 -12.48
CA LYS A 241 -29.12 28.50 -11.90
C LYS A 241 -28.41 29.83 -12.14
N MET A 242 -27.11 29.93 -11.83
CA MET A 242 -26.34 31.16 -12.06
C MET A 242 -26.32 31.58 -13.54
N ASN A 243 -26.22 30.63 -14.46
CA ASN A 243 -26.26 30.91 -15.90
C ASN A 243 -27.65 31.33 -16.40
N GLU A 244 -28.71 30.86 -15.75
CA GLU A 244 -30.10 31.27 -16.06
C GLU A 244 -30.41 32.66 -15.50
N GLU A 245 -29.99 32.97 -14.27
CA GLU A 245 -30.07 34.32 -13.69
C GLU A 245 -29.29 35.35 -14.52
N ARG A 246 -28.07 35.02 -14.96
CA ARG A 246 -27.27 35.86 -15.89
C ARG A 246 -27.93 36.08 -17.26
N ARG A 247 -28.86 35.20 -17.66
CA ARG A 247 -29.60 35.30 -18.94
C ARG A 247 -30.90 36.07 -18.83
N GLN A 248 -31.42 36.30 -17.62
CA GLN A 248 -32.57 37.19 -17.43
C GLN A 248 -32.08 38.66 -17.36
N PRO A 249 -32.35 39.50 -18.38
CA PRO A 249 -32.03 40.92 -18.26
C PRO A 249 -32.87 41.52 -17.14
N SER A 250 -32.28 42.37 -16.30
CA SER A 250 -32.89 42.87 -15.06
C SER A 250 -34.19 43.67 -15.30
N GLN A 251 -35.33 42.98 -15.34
CA GLN A 251 -36.66 43.57 -15.46
C GLN A 251 -37.13 44.10 -14.10
N LYS A 252 -36.49 45.19 -13.65
CA LYS A 252 -36.95 46.23 -12.70
C LYS A 252 -35.75 47.16 -12.43
N LEU A 253 -35.87 48.49 -12.37
CA LEU A 253 -37.07 49.32 -12.36
C LEU A 253 -37.05 50.37 -13.50
N ARG A 254 -38.19 50.55 -14.16
CA ARG A 254 -38.56 51.74 -14.95
C ARG A 254 -40.04 52.06 -14.73
N ASP A 255 -40.41 52.19 -13.46
CA ASP A 255 -41.70 52.75 -13.08
C ASP A 255 -41.49 54.23 -12.74
N TRP A 256 -42.37 55.08 -13.28
CA TRP A 256 -42.32 56.55 -13.21
C TRP A 256 -43.12 57.08 -12.02
#